data_AF-A0A2N9NPG7-F1
#
_entry.id   AF-A0A2N9NPG7-F1
#
_cell.length_a   1.000
_cell.length_b   1.000
_cell.length_c   1.000
_cell.angle_alpha   90.00
_cell.angle_beta   90.00
_cell.angle_gamma   90.00
#
_symmetry.space_group_name_H-M   'P 1'
#
loop_
_entity.id
_entity.type
_entity.pdbx_description
1 polymer ?
#
loop_
_entity_poly.entity_id
_entity_poly.type
_entity_poly.pdbx_seq_one_letter_code
_entity_poly.pdbx_strand_id
1 'polypeptide(L)'
;MSAWPFILPGLLSRRPLIVALAVAQAGLMVWFEWAYGPHLPPAQNLFVDKFSVIMALINGVVGGGICLYALGYMRRYHEVAHPEVADRRPLFFSLLFVFMGAMFGIIFANNLVWLFLFWEVTTLCSFLLIGYTQTDEARRNALRALTMNLAGGLAFAVAIVWLWRTAGTIELQVLLASKPGLVLVPAALLCFAGITKSAQLPFSSWLL
;
A
#
# COMPACT_ATOMS: atom_id res chain seq x y z
N MET A 1 -6.63 11.36 -19.16
CA MET A 1 -7.17 9.99 -19.35
C MET A 1 -6.38 9.05 -18.44
N SER A 2 -6.83 8.86 -17.21
CA SER A 2 -6.13 8.03 -16.21
C SER A 2 -7.14 7.47 -15.22
N ALA A 3 -8.08 6.66 -15.72
CA ALA A 3 -8.86 5.77 -14.88
C ALA A 3 -7.97 4.54 -14.58
N TRP A 4 -7.19 4.64 -13.50
CA TRP A 4 -6.33 3.57 -12.97
C TRP A 4 -7.19 2.36 -12.49
N PRO A 5 -6.61 1.15 -12.33
CA PRO A 5 -7.28 -0.16 -12.43
C PRO A 5 -8.01 -0.62 -11.15
N PHE A 6 -8.43 0.31 -10.28
CA PHE A 6 -9.07 0.00 -9.00
C PHE A 6 -10.57 -0.28 -9.11
N ILE A 7 -11.21 0.13 -10.21
CA ILE A 7 -12.65 -0.07 -10.42
C ILE A 7 -12.95 -1.54 -10.73
N LEU A 8 -12.03 -2.26 -11.37
CA LEU A 8 -12.25 -3.62 -11.85
C LEU A 8 -12.43 -4.66 -10.73
N PRO A 9 -11.60 -4.73 -9.66
CA PRO A 9 -11.78 -5.75 -8.63
C PRO A 9 -13.01 -5.52 -7.74
N GLY A 10 -13.38 -4.26 -7.49
CA GLY A 10 -14.51 -3.89 -6.62
C GLY A 10 -15.87 -4.18 -7.25
N LEU A 11 -16.03 -3.95 -8.56
CA LEU A 11 -17.27 -4.23 -9.29
C LEU A 11 -17.59 -5.74 -9.34
N LEU A 12 -16.57 -6.58 -9.38
CA LEU A 12 -16.70 -8.04 -9.46
C LEU A 12 -17.08 -8.72 -8.13
N SER A 13 -16.87 -8.07 -6.97
CA SER A 13 -17.02 -8.72 -5.65
C SER A 13 -18.40 -8.55 -4.98
N ARG A 14 -19.36 -7.81 -5.56
CA ARG A 14 -20.66 -7.48 -4.90
C ARG A 14 -20.52 -6.93 -3.47
N ARG A 15 -19.40 -6.30 -3.13
CA ARG A 15 -19.16 -5.70 -1.80
C ARG A 15 -19.09 -4.18 -1.91
N PRO A 16 -20.19 -3.45 -1.63
CA PRO A 16 -20.25 -2.01 -1.83
C PRO A 16 -19.24 -1.27 -0.95
N LEU A 17 -18.86 -1.84 0.20
CA LEU A 17 -17.91 -1.23 1.13
C LEU A 17 -16.50 -1.10 0.55
N ILE A 18 -16.00 -2.10 -0.20
CA ILE A 18 -14.67 -2.02 -0.83
C ILE A 18 -14.66 -0.93 -1.89
N VAL A 19 -15.71 -0.87 -2.71
CA VAL A 19 -15.89 0.17 -3.73
C VAL A 19 -15.99 1.54 -3.07
N ALA A 20 -16.80 1.67 -2.03
CA ALA A 20 -16.96 2.93 -1.30
C ALA A 20 -15.65 3.42 -0.70
N LEU A 21 -14.88 2.56 -0.02
CA LEU A 21 -13.58 2.94 0.55
C LEU A 21 -12.55 3.29 -0.53
N ALA A 22 -12.49 2.52 -1.61
CA ALA A 22 -11.58 2.80 -2.73
C ALA A 22 -11.92 4.12 -3.44
N VAL A 23 -13.21 4.35 -3.73
CA VAL A 23 -13.68 5.59 -4.37
C VAL A 23 -13.51 6.78 -3.41
N ALA A 24 -13.79 6.62 -2.13
CA ALA A 24 -13.63 7.69 -1.15
C ALA A 24 -12.17 8.15 -1.04
N GLN A 25 -11.22 7.22 -0.87
CA GLN A 25 -9.82 7.59 -0.75
C GLN A 25 -9.23 8.12 -2.07
N ALA A 26 -9.57 7.49 -3.20
CA ALA A 26 -9.07 7.92 -4.52
C ALA A 26 -9.67 9.28 -4.89
N GLY A 27 -10.97 9.47 -4.67
CA GLY A 27 -11.65 10.73 -4.86
C GLY A 27 -11.08 11.84 -3.99
N LEU A 28 -10.76 11.54 -2.71
CA LEU A 28 -10.13 12.48 -1.81
C LEU A 28 -8.74 12.91 -2.30
N MET A 29 -7.92 11.96 -2.74
CA MET A 29 -6.56 12.26 -3.23
C MET A 29 -6.56 12.97 -4.59
N VAL A 30 -7.46 12.60 -5.50
CA VAL A 30 -7.63 13.30 -6.79
C VAL A 30 -8.13 14.73 -6.56
N TRP A 31 -9.11 14.91 -5.67
CA TRP A 31 -9.56 16.24 -5.28
C TRP A 31 -8.42 17.06 -4.65
N PHE A 32 -7.61 16.43 -3.79
CA PHE A 32 -6.47 17.09 -3.16
C PHE A 32 -5.43 17.56 -4.20
N GLU A 33 -5.05 16.69 -5.13
CA GLU A 33 -4.11 17.03 -6.20
C GLU A 33 -4.67 18.12 -7.12
N TRP A 34 -5.96 18.06 -7.45
CA TRP A 34 -6.59 19.08 -8.29
C TRP A 34 -6.71 20.44 -7.58
N ALA A 35 -7.11 20.45 -6.30
CA ALA A 35 -7.34 21.67 -5.54
C ALA A 35 -6.04 22.34 -5.07
N TYR A 36 -5.04 21.54 -4.70
CA TYR A 36 -3.83 22.02 -4.03
C TYR A 36 -2.54 21.73 -4.79
N GLY A 37 -2.52 20.80 -5.75
CA GLY A 37 -1.33 20.43 -6.52
C GLY A 37 -0.55 21.61 -7.10
N PRO A 38 -1.21 22.58 -7.78
CA PRO A 38 -0.54 23.78 -8.29
C PRO A 38 0.04 24.71 -7.21
N HIS A 39 -0.46 24.60 -5.99
CA HIS A 39 -0.08 25.44 -4.84
C HIS A 39 0.90 24.74 -3.90
N LEU A 40 1.26 23.47 -4.17
CA LEU A 40 2.23 22.75 -3.35
C LEU A 40 3.61 23.43 -3.48
N PRO A 41 4.27 23.77 -2.36
CA PRO A 41 5.65 24.23 -2.43
C PRO A 41 6.53 23.12 -3.02
N PRO A 42 7.69 23.48 -3.61
CA PRO A 42 8.65 22.50 -4.09
C PRO A 42 9.05 21.56 -2.94
N ALA A 43 8.55 20.33 -2.98
CA ALA A 43 8.79 19.36 -1.92
C ALA A 43 10.02 18.52 -2.22
N GLN A 44 10.83 18.23 -1.20
CA GLN A 44 11.84 17.18 -1.31
C GLN A 44 11.13 15.82 -1.33
N ASN A 45 11.02 15.21 -2.52
CA ASN A 45 10.24 13.98 -2.68
C ASN A 45 10.95 12.75 -2.11
N LEU A 46 12.29 12.74 -2.13
CA LEU A 46 13.12 11.64 -1.66
C LEU A 46 13.98 12.08 -0.49
N PHE A 47 14.14 11.20 0.49
CA PHE A 47 15.04 11.39 1.61
C PHE A 47 15.77 10.09 1.93
N VAL A 48 17.04 10.23 2.29
CA VAL A 48 17.91 9.11 2.66
C VAL A 48 18.60 9.47 3.97
N ASP A 49 18.29 8.73 5.01
CA ASP A 49 19.01 8.75 6.28
C ASP A 49 19.54 7.35 6.64
N LYS A 50 20.15 7.25 7.82
CA LYS A 50 20.68 5.97 8.31
C LYS A 50 19.57 4.91 8.47
N PHE A 51 18.37 5.32 8.85
CA PHE A 51 17.24 4.42 9.04
C PHE A 51 16.72 3.89 7.71
N SER A 52 16.51 4.75 6.71
CA SER A 52 16.14 4.37 5.35
C SER A 52 17.17 3.43 4.73
N VAL A 53 18.47 3.63 4.95
CA VAL A 53 19.51 2.71 4.46
C VAL A 53 19.37 1.33 5.08
N ILE A 54 19.16 1.24 6.40
CA ILE A 54 18.95 -0.06 7.08
C ILE A 54 17.70 -0.76 6.53
N MET A 55 16.59 -0.03 6.40
CA MET A 55 15.35 -0.59 5.86
C MET A 55 15.50 -1.02 4.41
N ALA A 56 16.25 -0.27 3.59
CA ALA A 56 16.55 -0.61 2.21
C ALA A 56 17.41 -1.88 2.10
N LEU A 57 18.40 -2.05 2.99
CA LEU A 57 19.20 -3.27 3.03
C LEU A 57 18.35 -4.49 3.41
N ILE A 58 17.49 -4.37 4.42
CA ILE A 58 16.56 -5.44 4.81
C ILE A 58 15.66 -5.80 3.63
N ASN A 59 15.05 -4.80 2.99
CA ASN A 59 14.18 -5.02 1.83
C ASN A 59 14.94 -5.67 0.66
N GLY A 60 16.15 -5.21 0.36
CA GLY A 60 16.97 -5.75 -0.72
C GLY A 60 17.42 -7.19 -0.48
N VAL A 61 17.91 -7.50 0.73
CA VAL A 61 18.43 -8.84 1.06
C VAL A 61 17.30 -9.84 1.22
N VAL A 62 16.32 -9.55 2.09
CA VAL A 62 15.21 -10.48 2.35
C VAL A 62 14.32 -10.59 1.12
N GLY A 63 13.99 -9.45 0.53
CA GLY A 63 13.15 -9.40 -0.66
C GLY A 63 13.79 -10.06 -1.88
N GLY A 64 15.08 -9.81 -2.12
CA GLY A 64 15.84 -10.51 -3.15
C GLY A 64 15.90 -12.01 -2.91
N GLY A 65 16.12 -12.44 -1.67
CA GLY A 65 16.09 -13.84 -1.26
C GLY A 65 14.73 -14.51 -1.54
N ILE A 66 13.61 -13.84 -1.22
CA ILE A 66 12.26 -14.32 -1.53
C ILE A 66 12.06 -14.47 -3.03
N CYS A 67 12.49 -13.49 -3.85
CA CYS A 67 12.38 -13.57 -5.30
C CYS A 67 13.16 -14.76 -5.89
N LEU A 68 14.38 -15.01 -5.39
CA LEU A 68 15.20 -16.15 -5.82
C LEU A 68 14.58 -17.49 -5.40
N TYR A 69 14.13 -17.59 -4.15
CA TYR A 69 13.46 -18.79 -3.65
C TYR A 69 12.16 -19.09 -4.42
N ALA A 70 11.40 -18.05 -4.76
CA ALA A 70 10.15 -18.16 -5.49
C ALA A 70 10.29 -18.82 -6.88
N LEU A 71 11.45 -18.69 -7.53
CA LEU A 71 11.73 -19.35 -8.83
C LEU A 71 11.61 -20.87 -8.72
N GLY A 72 12.29 -21.46 -7.73
CA GLY A 72 12.24 -22.90 -7.48
C GLY A 72 10.90 -23.35 -6.90
N TYR A 73 10.36 -22.57 -5.97
CA TYR A 73 9.08 -22.86 -5.32
C TYR A 73 7.92 -22.92 -6.32
N MET A 74 7.74 -21.87 -7.14
CA MET A 74 6.62 -21.79 -8.09
C MET A 74 6.72 -22.86 -9.18
N ARG A 75 7.93 -23.24 -9.57
CA ARG A 75 8.14 -24.36 -10.50
C ARG A 75 7.60 -25.66 -9.90
N ARG A 76 8.02 -26.01 -8.68
CA ARG A 76 7.55 -27.22 -7.99
C ARG A 76 6.05 -27.17 -7.66
N TYR A 77 5.53 -26.00 -7.32
CA TYR A 77 4.12 -25.80 -7.00
C TYR A 77 3.23 -26.21 -8.18
N HIS A 78 3.50 -25.71 -9.39
CA HIS A 78 2.70 -26.03 -10.59
C HIS A 78 3.03 -27.40 -11.20
N GLU A 79 4.29 -27.83 -11.17
CA GLU A 79 4.69 -29.10 -11.80
C GLU A 79 4.33 -30.33 -10.97
N VAL A 80 4.27 -30.22 -9.63
CA VAL A 80 4.16 -31.38 -8.74
C VAL A 80 2.96 -31.31 -7.79
N ALA A 81 2.72 -30.15 -7.15
CA ALA A 81 1.78 -30.07 -6.04
C ALA A 81 0.34 -29.71 -6.47
N HIS A 82 0.21 -28.81 -7.43
CA HIS A 82 -1.06 -28.21 -7.82
C HIS A 82 -1.19 -28.02 -9.35
N PRO A 83 -1.12 -29.11 -10.15
CA PRO A 83 -1.26 -29.02 -11.61
C PRO A 83 -2.64 -28.50 -12.06
N GLU A 84 -3.64 -28.53 -11.18
CA GLU A 84 -4.99 -28.01 -11.41
C GLU A 84 -5.09 -26.48 -11.37
N VAL A 85 -4.11 -25.80 -10.76
CA VAL A 85 -4.12 -24.34 -10.66
C VAL A 85 -3.58 -23.73 -11.96
N ALA A 86 -4.31 -22.78 -12.53
CA ALA A 86 -3.88 -22.09 -13.74
C ALA A 86 -2.47 -21.47 -13.56
N ASP A 87 -1.56 -21.78 -14.47
CA ASP A 87 -0.21 -21.24 -14.44
C ASP A 87 -0.23 -19.74 -14.73
N ARG A 88 0.03 -18.96 -13.68
CA ARG A 88 0.10 -17.50 -13.70
C ARG A 88 1.44 -17.02 -13.16
N ARG A 89 2.50 -17.82 -13.29
CA ARG A 89 3.86 -17.48 -12.84
C ARG A 89 4.34 -16.11 -13.34
N PRO A 90 4.15 -15.70 -14.62
CA PRO A 90 4.58 -14.38 -15.07
C PRO A 90 3.92 -13.21 -14.33
N LEU A 91 2.63 -13.36 -13.99
CA LEU A 91 1.91 -12.37 -13.18
C LEU A 91 2.44 -12.35 -11.75
N PHE A 92 2.65 -13.53 -11.15
CA PHE A 92 3.19 -13.65 -9.79
C PHE A 92 4.56 -12.97 -9.65
N PHE A 93 5.50 -13.23 -10.56
CA PHE A 93 6.82 -12.60 -10.53
C PHE A 93 6.73 -11.10 -10.81
N SER A 94 5.92 -10.68 -11.78
CA SER A 94 5.67 -9.24 -12.03
C SER A 94 5.18 -8.53 -10.77
N LEU A 95 4.22 -9.13 -10.05
CA LEU A 95 3.69 -8.58 -8.80
C LEU A 95 4.74 -8.55 -7.69
N LEU A 96 5.58 -9.58 -7.56
CA LEU A 96 6.68 -9.58 -6.59
C LEU A 96 7.68 -8.45 -6.85
N PHE A 97 8.08 -8.22 -8.11
CA PHE A 97 8.98 -7.13 -8.45
C PHE A 97 8.36 -5.75 -8.25
N VAL A 98 7.08 -5.57 -8.60
CA VAL A 98 6.36 -4.32 -8.35
C VAL A 98 6.21 -4.08 -6.84
N PHE A 99 5.91 -5.11 -6.06
CA PHE A 99 5.87 -5.04 -4.59
C PHE A 99 7.22 -4.62 -4.02
N MET A 100 8.31 -5.22 -4.51
CA MET A 100 9.68 -4.88 -4.11
C MET A 100 10.01 -3.41 -4.38
N GLY A 101 9.72 -2.95 -5.60
CA GLY A 101 9.95 -1.57 -6.00
C GLY A 101 9.14 -0.58 -5.18
N ALA A 102 7.88 -0.91 -4.89
CA ALA A 102 7.03 -0.09 -4.06
C ALA A 102 7.51 -0.02 -2.60
N MET A 103 8.07 -1.10 -2.04
CA MET A 103 8.72 -1.07 -0.71
C MET A 103 9.90 -0.10 -0.69
N PHE A 104 10.76 -0.11 -1.69
CA PHE A 104 11.83 0.90 -1.81
C PHE A 104 11.26 2.32 -1.94
N GLY A 105 10.18 2.49 -2.69
CA GLY A 105 9.44 3.75 -2.79
C GLY A 105 8.97 4.27 -1.43
N ILE A 106 8.37 3.42 -0.60
CA ILE A 106 7.96 3.79 0.78
C ILE A 106 9.18 4.20 1.64
N ILE A 107 10.28 3.45 1.54
CA ILE A 107 11.48 3.65 2.37
C ILE A 107 12.15 5.01 2.11
N PHE A 108 12.14 5.47 0.86
CA PHE A 108 12.80 6.71 0.45
C PHE A 108 11.85 7.89 0.28
N ALA A 109 10.54 7.70 0.31
CA ALA A 109 9.59 8.79 0.14
C ALA A 109 9.59 9.73 1.36
N ASN A 110 9.89 11.00 1.11
CA ASN A 110 9.64 12.09 2.07
C ASN A 110 8.33 12.82 1.80
N ASN A 111 7.87 12.81 0.56
CA ASN A 111 6.56 13.35 0.20
C ASN A 111 5.46 12.34 0.58
N LEU A 112 4.52 12.75 1.44
CA LEU A 112 3.44 11.88 1.91
C LEU A 112 2.50 11.42 0.80
N VAL A 113 2.35 12.19 -0.28
CA VAL A 113 1.56 11.78 -1.46
C VAL A 113 2.26 10.63 -2.19
N TRP A 114 3.59 10.68 -2.31
CA TRP A 114 4.38 9.58 -2.88
C TRP A 114 4.36 8.36 -1.96
N LEU A 115 4.48 8.57 -0.65
CA LEU A 115 4.39 7.49 0.33
C LEU A 115 3.03 6.80 0.22
N PHE A 116 1.94 7.57 0.12
CA PHE A 116 0.59 7.04 -0.09
C PHE A 116 0.44 6.29 -1.42
N LEU A 117 1.03 6.78 -2.51
CA LEU A 117 1.01 6.08 -3.79
C LEU A 117 1.65 4.69 -3.67
N PHE A 118 2.87 4.61 -3.13
CA PHE A 118 3.54 3.32 -2.94
C PHE A 118 2.82 2.44 -1.91
N TRP A 119 2.21 3.05 -0.90
CA TRP A 119 1.35 2.36 0.06
C TRP A 119 0.18 1.64 -0.63
N GLU A 120 -0.50 2.29 -1.57
CA GLU A 120 -1.62 1.68 -2.30
C GLU A 120 -1.14 0.63 -3.32
N VAL A 121 -0.01 0.86 -3.99
CA VAL A 121 0.60 -0.16 -4.87
C VAL A 121 0.87 -1.45 -4.12
N THR A 122 1.36 -1.36 -2.88
CA THR A 122 1.63 -2.55 -2.05
C THR A 122 0.34 -3.22 -1.59
N THR A 123 -0.71 -2.46 -1.28
CA THR A 123 -2.05 -3.02 -1.00
C THR A 123 -2.58 -3.82 -2.20
N LEU A 124 -2.47 -3.26 -3.41
CA LEU A 124 -2.93 -3.91 -4.64
C LEU A 124 -2.14 -5.19 -4.93
N CYS A 125 -0.81 -5.13 -4.82
CA CYS A 125 0.05 -6.28 -5.04
C CYS A 125 -0.25 -7.40 -4.04
N SER A 126 -0.37 -7.09 -2.75
CA SER A 126 -0.73 -8.07 -1.71
C SER A 126 -2.09 -8.71 -1.98
N PHE A 127 -3.10 -7.92 -2.36
CA PHE A 127 -4.42 -8.44 -2.71
C PHE A 127 -4.36 -9.47 -3.85
N LEU A 128 -3.63 -9.15 -4.93
CA LEU A 128 -3.50 -10.03 -6.08
C LEU A 128 -2.67 -11.30 -5.76
N LEU A 129 -1.64 -11.16 -4.93
CA LEU A 129 -0.81 -12.29 -4.48
C LEU A 129 -1.58 -13.24 -3.55
N ILE A 130 -2.36 -12.72 -2.59
CA ILE A 130 -3.22 -13.56 -1.72
C ILE A 130 -4.29 -14.27 -2.55
N GLY A 131 -4.86 -13.59 -3.55
CA GLY A 131 -5.85 -14.14 -4.46
C GLY A 131 -5.29 -15.05 -5.57
N TYR A 132 -4.02 -15.44 -5.52
CA TYR A 132 -3.34 -16.14 -6.62
C TYR A 132 -4.03 -17.44 -7.05
N THR A 133 -4.39 -18.29 -6.08
CA THR A 133 -4.96 -19.63 -6.32
C THR A 133 -6.43 -19.61 -6.72
N GLN A 134 -7.12 -18.47 -6.60
CA GLN A 134 -8.53 -18.26 -6.97
C GLN A 134 -9.53 -19.20 -6.28
N THR A 135 -9.13 -19.94 -5.25
CA THR A 135 -10.07 -20.71 -4.41
C THR A 135 -10.99 -19.75 -3.66
N ASP A 136 -12.17 -20.23 -3.26
CA ASP A 136 -13.12 -19.39 -2.53
C ASP A 136 -12.53 -18.87 -1.21
N GLU A 137 -11.68 -19.67 -0.57
CA GLU A 137 -10.94 -19.27 0.62
C GLU A 137 -9.94 -18.15 0.33
N ALA A 138 -9.08 -18.33 -0.69
CA ALA A 138 -8.09 -17.32 -1.08
C ALA A 138 -8.77 -16.00 -1.47
N ARG A 139 -9.90 -16.07 -2.19
CA ARG A 139 -10.71 -14.89 -2.53
C ARG A 139 -11.28 -14.19 -1.31
N ARG A 140 -11.86 -14.95 -0.36
CA ARG A 140 -12.40 -14.37 0.88
C ARG A 140 -11.32 -13.68 1.70
N ASN A 141 -10.15 -14.30 1.83
CA ASN A 141 -9.04 -13.76 2.61
C ASN A 141 -8.42 -12.53 1.92
N ALA A 142 -8.23 -12.58 0.60
CA ALA A 142 -7.78 -11.41 -0.18
C ALA A 142 -8.73 -10.22 0.01
N LEU A 143 -10.05 -10.43 -0.07
CA LEU A 143 -11.04 -9.36 0.11
C LEU A 143 -11.08 -8.82 1.54
N ARG A 144 -10.89 -9.67 2.56
CA ARG A 144 -10.78 -9.23 3.97
C ARG A 144 -9.55 -8.34 4.17
N ALA A 145 -8.39 -8.81 3.71
CA ALA A 145 -7.15 -8.04 3.77
C ALA A 145 -7.28 -6.70 3.02
N LEU A 146 -7.88 -6.71 1.82
CA LEU A 146 -8.12 -5.50 1.05
C LEU A 146 -9.02 -4.51 1.81
N THR A 147 -10.11 -4.98 2.40
CA THR A 147 -11.05 -4.13 3.16
C THR A 147 -10.35 -3.40 4.30
N MET A 148 -9.54 -4.11 5.09
CA MET A 148 -8.82 -3.52 6.23
C MET A 148 -7.76 -2.51 5.76
N ASN A 149 -7.02 -2.85 4.71
CA ASN A 149 -6.01 -1.95 4.15
C ASN A 149 -6.61 -0.70 3.51
N LEU A 150 -7.77 -0.80 2.85
CA LEU A 150 -8.45 0.37 2.29
C LEU A 150 -8.99 1.30 3.39
N ALA A 151 -9.40 0.76 4.54
CA ALA A 151 -9.78 1.57 5.69
C ALA A 151 -8.57 2.35 6.24
N GLY A 152 -7.41 1.70 6.34
CA GLY A 152 -6.14 2.35 6.68
C GLY A 152 -5.70 3.39 5.64
N GLY A 153 -5.84 3.07 4.35
CA GLY A 153 -5.55 3.98 3.24
C GLY A 153 -6.42 5.25 3.28
N LEU A 154 -7.71 5.12 3.58
CA LEU A 154 -8.57 6.28 3.76
C LEU A 154 -8.12 7.16 4.94
N ALA A 155 -7.76 6.56 6.08
CA ALA A 155 -7.20 7.31 7.21
C ALA A 155 -5.90 8.04 6.84
N PHE A 156 -5.02 7.38 6.06
CA PHE A 156 -3.82 8.00 5.51
C PHE A 156 -4.18 9.22 4.64
N ALA A 157 -5.08 9.07 3.67
CA ALA A 157 -5.48 10.17 2.79
C ALA A 157 -6.06 11.36 3.58
N VAL A 158 -6.88 11.08 4.61
CA VAL A 158 -7.38 12.12 5.53
C VAL A 158 -6.23 12.79 6.29
N ALA A 159 -5.21 12.05 6.72
CA ALA A 159 -4.04 12.60 7.40
C ALA A 159 -3.28 13.60 6.51
N ILE A 160 -3.12 13.31 5.21
CA ILE A 160 -2.47 14.20 4.24
C ILE A 160 -3.26 15.51 4.11
N VAL A 161 -4.57 15.41 3.88
CA VAL A 161 -5.45 16.59 3.73
C VAL A 161 -5.43 17.44 5.00
N TRP A 162 -5.49 16.80 6.17
CA TRP A 162 -5.43 17.48 7.45
C TRP A 162 -4.09 18.22 7.61
N LEU A 163 -2.98 17.53 7.38
CA LEU A 163 -1.64 18.10 7.53
C LEU A 163 -1.43 19.30 6.61
N TRP A 164 -1.88 19.19 5.36
CA TRP A 164 -1.82 20.31 4.42
C TRP A 164 -2.60 21.52 4.94
N ARG A 165 -3.81 21.32 5.47
CA ARG A 165 -4.64 22.42 5.99
C ARG A 165 -4.10 23.07 7.26
N THR A 166 -3.42 22.32 8.11
CA THR A 166 -2.92 22.84 9.39
C THR A 166 -1.48 23.33 9.35
N ALA A 167 -0.62 22.65 8.59
CA ALA A 167 0.82 22.92 8.53
C ALA A 167 1.30 23.45 7.17
N GLY A 168 0.47 23.42 6.13
CA GLY A 168 0.83 23.91 4.80
C GLY A 168 1.94 23.09 4.11
N THR A 169 2.12 21.83 4.53
CA THR A 169 3.18 20.95 4.04
C THR A 169 2.70 19.51 3.87
N ILE A 170 3.35 18.79 2.97
CA ILE A 170 3.17 17.35 2.73
C ILE A 170 4.48 16.58 2.94
N GLU A 171 5.50 17.23 3.50
CA GLU A 171 6.79 16.62 3.78
C GLU A 171 6.82 15.94 5.15
N LEU A 172 7.29 14.70 5.17
CA LEU A 172 7.42 13.92 6.39
C LEU A 172 8.43 14.53 7.36
N GLN A 173 9.55 15.07 6.88
CA GLN A 173 10.50 15.79 7.74
C GLN A 173 9.89 16.99 8.45
N VAL A 174 9.07 17.78 7.75
CA VAL A 174 8.42 18.95 8.35
C VAL A 174 7.41 18.49 9.40
N LEU A 175 6.71 17.38 9.17
CA LEU A 175 5.86 16.74 10.20
C LEU A 175 6.69 16.37 11.45
N LEU A 176 7.86 15.76 11.28
CA LEU A 176 8.73 15.35 12.39
C LEU A 176 9.30 16.54 13.18
N ALA A 177 9.53 17.67 12.53
CA ALA A 177 10.02 18.90 13.17
C ALA A 177 8.90 19.79 13.73
N SER A 178 7.63 19.47 13.47
CA SER A 178 6.48 20.29 13.85
C SER A 178 6.09 20.14 15.32
N LYS A 179 5.36 21.14 15.84
CA LYS A 179 4.89 21.13 17.24
C LYS A 179 3.91 19.96 17.47
N PRO A 180 4.02 19.22 18.60
CA PRO A 180 3.19 18.03 18.87
C PRO A 180 1.68 18.25 18.71
N GLY A 181 1.17 19.42 19.13
CA GLY A 181 -0.26 19.74 19.05
C GLY A 181 -0.83 19.84 17.62
N LEU A 182 0.00 20.19 16.64
CA LEU A 182 -0.42 20.30 15.23
C LEU A 182 -0.40 18.95 14.49
N VAL A 183 0.42 18.01 14.96
CA VAL A 183 0.70 16.74 14.28
C VAL A 183 0.02 15.54 14.92
N LEU A 184 -0.57 15.69 16.11
CA LEU A 184 -1.18 14.59 16.84
C LEU A 184 -2.26 13.85 16.03
N VAL A 185 -3.15 14.60 15.36
CA VAL A 185 -4.24 14.01 14.56
C VAL A 185 -3.70 13.29 13.32
N PRO A 186 -2.87 13.91 12.45
CA PRO A 186 -2.22 13.21 11.34
C PRO A 186 -1.42 11.99 11.79
N ALA A 187 -0.64 12.11 12.88
CA ALA A 187 0.15 11.00 13.42
C ALA A 187 -0.74 9.84 13.87
N ALA A 188 -1.83 10.11 14.59
CA ALA A 188 -2.78 9.08 15.01
C ALA A 188 -3.43 8.35 13.80
N LEU A 189 -3.78 9.08 12.75
CA LEU A 189 -4.33 8.51 11.51
C LEU A 189 -3.30 7.66 10.75
N LEU A 190 -2.04 8.11 10.69
CA LEU A 190 -0.94 7.35 10.10
C LEU A 190 -0.61 6.10 10.94
N CYS A 191 -0.66 6.20 12.27
CA CYS A 191 -0.53 5.05 13.16
C CYS A 191 -1.66 4.05 12.93
N PHE A 192 -2.91 4.50 12.79
CA PHE A 192 -4.03 3.64 12.45
C PHE A 192 -3.80 2.92 11.11
N ALA A 193 -3.34 3.63 10.08
CA ALA A 193 -2.96 3.01 8.81
C ALA A 193 -1.85 1.95 9.01
N GLY A 194 -0.82 2.25 9.80
CA GLY A 194 0.24 1.31 10.17
C GLY A 194 -0.24 0.05 10.87
N ILE A 195 -1.14 0.19 11.85
CA ILE A 195 -1.75 -0.91 12.61
C ILE A 195 -2.52 -1.84 11.66
N THR A 196 -3.29 -1.29 10.73
CA THR A 196 -4.05 -2.10 9.75
C THR A 196 -3.13 -2.89 8.81
N LYS A 197 -2.04 -2.28 8.31
CA LYS A 197 -1.07 -2.92 7.40
C LYS A 197 -0.23 -3.99 8.10
N SER A 198 0.13 -3.75 9.37
CA SER A 198 0.93 -4.67 10.20
C SER A 198 0.11 -5.78 10.85
N ALA A 199 -1.20 -5.86 10.58
CA ALA A 199 -2.10 -6.87 11.12
C ALA A 199 -2.11 -6.93 12.67
N GLN A 200 -1.95 -5.78 13.34
CA GLN A 200 -2.04 -5.70 14.80
C GLN A 200 -3.49 -5.88 15.27
N LEU A 201 -3.68 -6.34 16.52
CA LEU A 201 -5.01 -6.49 17.12
C LEU A 201 -5.74 -5.12 17.16
N PRO A 202 -7.01 -5.03 16.74
CA PRO A 202 -7.95 -6.10 16.37
C PRO A 202 -7.97 -6.50 14.88
N PHE A 203 -7.08 -5.97 14.04
CA PHE A 203 -7.05 -6.16 12.58
C PHE A 203 -6.20 -7.35 12.10
N SER A 204 -5.94 -8.34 12.97
CA SER A 204 -5.11 -9.51 12.65
C SER A 204 -5.84 -10.63 11.90
N SER A 205 -7.17 -10.56 11.81
CA SER A 205 -8.04 -11.68 11.36
C SER A 205 -7.89 -12.09 9.89
N TRP A 206 -7.09 -11.37 9.10
CA TRP A 206 -6.78 -11.77 7.72
C TRP A 206 -5.47 -12.54 7.60
N LEU A 207 -4.64 -12.50 8.64
CA LEU A 207 -3.36 -13.20 8.72
C LEU A 207 -3.49 -14.55 9.46
N LEU A 208 -4.48 -14.67 10.35
CA LEU A 208 -4.82 -15.87 11.13
C LEU A 208 -5.84 -16.75 10.39
#